data_AF-A0A1F7MRV9-F1
#
_entry.id   AF-A0A1F7MRV9-F1
#
_cell.length_a   1.000
_cell.length_b   1.000
_cell.length_c   1.000
_cell.angle_alpha   90.00
_cell.angle_beta   90.00
_cell.angle_gamma   90.00
#
_symmetry.space_group_name_H-M   'P 1'
#
loop_
_entity.id
_entity.type
_entity.pdbx_description
1 polymer ?
#
loop_
_entity_poly.entity_id
_entity_poly.type
_entity_poly.pdbx_seq_one_letter_code
_entity_poly.pdbx_strand_id
1 'polypeptide(L)'
;MRVQDPVTLALALALGAGWFGFPGLLWDVAWHRSIGRDTFFSPPHALMYTGVAVNGLVAAWAVLWGRRRHGAPAAFALGAVGFLLALAGAALDEWWHGHVGKDVNLWSPPHLVGLAGTVLIAVGLMLALAAHTRYARGPGWLVPRVILLFGFADLVHKAMVALDHYTLDPWGRTPDFYPFLLALLLPAVFLTAVRALGPGAATAAAVVFTAEHLAINLVLQAAGMRTATLTPIPILPALAVDLVAVAFAARGGAALVAVAGGLAFALTTQAQEAAWMAWVVARPWPLADVVAAAPRVALAATGSAWAGWALGGFVRGAGAGRPAREVFGSAARARGAGAAMLVLAAAGLAAAYRPSRAEPPASLAALALAPDTGFDHRDAVFWEPLLPDGWRAPGAHAAYQEAIVDGRGIPVGPTWCGKDEAALGRELATVRVALAINGEAVDLRHYPRTRRRTRDGSVCEWVGVSVTAPRPGFQALVYTVERDGAAPSRVTVRLRVKEP
;
A
#
# COMPACT_ATOMS: atom_id res chain seq x y z
N MET A 1 -17.31 32.21 -9.52
CA MET A 1 -18.47 31.70 -8.75
C MET A 1 -17.92 31.39 -7.36
N ARG A 2 -18.53 31.93 -6.30
CA ARG A 2 -18.02 31.81 -4.92
C ARG A 2 -18.30 30.39 -4.40
N VAL A 3 -17.55 29.94 -3.39
CA VAL A 3 -17.58 28.61 -2.72
C VAL A 3 -18.98 28.18 -2.18
N GLN A 4 -20.02 28.95 -2.44
CA GLN A 4 -21.38 28.80 -1.94
C GLN A 4 -22.28 27.88 -2.81
N ASP A 5 -21.77 27.29 -3.90
CA ASP A 5 -22.53 26.25 -4.64
C ASP A 5 -22.52 24.94 -3.84
N PRO A 6 -23.68 24.42 -3.40
CA PRO A 6 -23.78 23.18 -2.61
C PRO A 6 -23.03 21.99 -3.22
N VAL A 7 -22.95 21.93 -4.54
CA VAL A 7 -22.25 20.85 -5.25
C VAL A 7 -20.74 20.97 -5.10
N THR A 8 -20.21 22.18 -5.23
CA THR A 8 -18.78 22.43 -5.02
C THR A 8 -18.38 22.08 -3.59
N LEU A 9 -19.22 22.46 -2.61
CA LEU A 9 -18.99 22.11 -1.21
C LEU A 9 -19.04 20.59 -0.98
N ALA A 10 -20.05 19.89 -1.53
CA ALA A 10 -20.15 18.43 -1.41
C ALA A 10 -18.94 17.71 -2.01
N LEU A 11 -18.45 18.15 -3.18
CA LEU A 11 -17.27 17.57 -3.81
C LEU A 11 -15.98 17.86 -3.02
N ALA A 12 -15.85 19.07 -2.46
CA ALA A 12 -14.75 19.43 -1.60
C ALA A 12 -14.75 18.61 -0.31
N LEU A 13 -15.91 18.42 0.31
CA LEU A 13 -16.08 17.58 1.50
C LEU A 13 -15.78 16.12 1.22
N ALA A 14 -16.16 15.58 0.06
CA ALA A 14 -15.80 14.22 -0.35
C ALA A 14 -14.28 14.05 -0.49
N LEU A 15 -13.62 14.91 -1.28
CA LEU A 15 -12.17 14.88 -1.43
C LEU A 15 -11.45 15.08 -0.09
N GLY A 16 -11.95 15.97 0.76
CA GLY A 16 -11.46 16.16 2.12
C GLY A 16 -11.66 14.92 2.99
N ALA A 17 -12.80 14.23 2.90
CA ALA A 17 -13.03 12.99 3.66
C ALA A 17 -12.13 11.84 3.18
N GLY A 18 -11.84 11.76 1.88
CA GLY A 18 -10.84 10.84 1.35
C GLY A 18 -9.44 11.10 1.93
N TRP A 19 -9.06 12.39 1.99
CA TRP A 19 -7.82 12.86 2.63
C TRP A 19 -7.78 12.49 4.13
N PHE A 20 -8.84 12.79 4.89
CA PHE A 20 -8.91 12.46 6.32
C PHE A 20 -9.02 10.97 6.64
N GLY A 21 -9.55 10.15 5.71
CA GLY A 21 -9.58 8.70 5.85
C GLY A 21 -8.20 8.05 5.71
N PHE A 22 -7.26 8.72 5.04
CA PHE A 22 -5.93 8.20 4.76
C PHE A 22 -5.05 8.01 6.03
N PRO A 23 -5.01 8.94 7.01
CA PRO A 23 -4.40 8.68 8.32
C PRO A 23 -4.88 7.38 8.97
N GLY A 24 -6.14 6.97 8.74
CA GLY A 24 -6.67 5.70 9.21
C GLY A 24 -5.93 4.49 8.63
N LEU A 25 -5.54 4.54 7.36
CA LEU A 25 -4.80 3.46 6.69
C LEU A 25 -3.35 3.33 7.21
N LEU A 26 -2.65 4.45 7.42
CA LEU A 26 -1.32 4.40 8.03
C LEU A 26 -1.37 3.98 9.51
N TRP A 27 -2.43 4.39 10.21
CA TRP A 27 -2.69 3.92 11.56
C TRP A 27 -2.98 2.42 11.59
N ASP A 28 -3.73 1.91 10.63
CA ASP A 28 -4.01 0.48 10.48
C ASP A 28 -2.73 -0.35 10.30
N VAL A 29 -1.88 0.05 9.36
CA VAL A 29 -0.54 -0.56 9.17
C VAL A 29 0.26 -0.54 10.47
N ALA A 30 0.29 0.61 11.17
CA ALA A 30 0.99 0.72 12.44
C ALA A 30 0.35 -0.14 13.55
N TRP A 31 -0.98 -0.30 13.54
CA TRP A 31 -1.75 -1.13 14.45
C TRP A 31 -1.36 -2.60 14.30
N HIS A 32 -1.38 -3.10 13.08
CA HIS A 32 -0.98 -4.47 12.77
C HIS A 32 0.44 -4.81 13.20
N ARG A 33 1.35 -3.83 13.14
CA ARG A 33 2.75 -3.99 13.56
C ARG A 33 2.97 -3.83 15.06
N SER A 34 2.06 -3.17 15.76
CA SER A 34 2.23 -2.81 17.18
C SER A 34 1.42 -3.69 18.12
N ILE A 35 0.18 -3.98 17.74
CA ILE A 35 -0.84 -4.63 18.56
C ILE A 35 -1.16 -6.01 17.99
N GLY A 36 -1.29 -6.14 16.66
CA GLY A 36 -1.54 -7.42 16.00
C GLY A 36 -2.84 -7.41 15.20
N ARG A 37 -3.60 -8.51 15.24
CA ARG A 37 -4.89 -8.61 14.56
C ARG A 37 -5.87 -7.58 15.14
N ASP A 38 -6.63 -6.95 14.26
CA ASP A 38 -7.66 -6.01 14.63
C ASP A 38 -9.06 -6.59 14.35
N THR A 39 -10.11 -5.79 14.52
CA THR A 39 -11.50 -6.18 14.27
C THR A 39 -12.09 -5.30 13.18
N PHE A 40 -13.19 -5.72 12.55
CA PHE A 40 -13.90 -4.91 11.57
C PHE A 40 -14.16 -3.45 12.02
N PHE A 41 -14.44 -3.22 13.31
CA PHE A 41 -14.67 -1.88 13.86
C PHE A 41 -13.49 -1.35 14.68
N SER A 42 -12.26 -1.71 14.32
CA SER A 42 -11.07 -1.14 14.94
C SER A 42 -11.05 0.38 14.77
N PRO A 43 -10.45 1.15 15.70
CA PRO A 43 -10.32 2.59 15.54
C PRO A 43 -9.71 3.07 14.20
N PRO A 44 -8.65 2.44 13.64
CA PRO A 44 -8.16 2.81 12.31
C PRO A 44 -9.20 2.53 11.20
N HIS A 45 -9.89 1.39 11.24
CA HIS A 45 -10.96 1.07 10.29
C HIS A 45 -12.12 2.07 10.36
N ALA A 46 -12.56 2.46 11.55
CA ALA A 46 -13.62 3.47 11.68
C ALA A 46 -13.26 4.80 10.99
N LEU A 47 -12.00 5.24 11.10
CA LEU A 47 -11.51 6.44 10.41
C LEU A 47 -11.49 6.25 8.88
N MET A 48 -10.96 5.13 8.40
CA MET A 48 -10.94 4.79 6.97
C MET A 48 -12.35 4.71 6.37
N TYR A 49 -13.24 3.98 7.05
CA TYR A 49 -14.62 3.76 6.61
C TYR A 49 -15.41 5.06 6.58
N THR A 50 -15.15 5.99 7.50
CA THR A 50 -15.77 7.32 7.45
C THR A 50 -15.41 8.04 6.16
N GLY A 51 -14.14 8.01 5.76
CA GLY A 51 -13.69 8.59 4.48
C GLY A 51 -14.35 7.94 3.26
N VAL A 52 -14.39 6.60 3.22
CA VAL A 52 -15.01 5.84 2.11
C VAL A 52 -16.53 6.05 2.08
N ALA A 53 -17.20 6.09 3.23
CA ALA A 53 -18.64 6.29 3.33
C ALA A 53 -19.04 7.69 2.84
N VAL A 54 -18.33 8.75 3.25
CA VAL A 54 -18.61 10.11 2.76
C VAL A 54 -18.39 10.21 1.24
N ASN A 55 -17.31 9.61 0.73
CA ASN A 55 -17.07 9.51 -0.71
C ASN A 55 -18.22 8.80 -1.45
N GLY A 56 -18.68 7.67 -0.92
CA GLY A 56 -19.79 6.90 -1.46
C GLY A 56 -21.11 7.67 -1.46
N LEU A 57 -21.44 8.35 -0.37
CA LEU A 57 -22.66 9.16 -0.24
C LEU A 57 -22.67 10.30 -1.26
N VAL A 58 -21.54 11.00 -1.44
CA VAL A 58 -21.42 12.09 -2.43
C VAL A 58 -21.48 11.54 -3.86
N ALA A 59 -20.83 10.41 -4.14
CA ALA A 59 -20.91 9.76 -5.45
C ALA A 59 -22.34 9.29 -5.77
N ALA A 60 -23.03 8.65 -4.82
CA ALA A 60 -24.41 8.19 -4.98
C ALA A 60 -25.36 9.38 -5.18
N TRP A 61 -25.25 10.43 -4.36
CA TRP A 61 -26.02 11.66 -4.53
C TRP A 61 -25.81 12.26 -5.93
N ALA A 62 -24.57 12.32 -6.39
CA ALA A 62 -24.24 12.89 -7.68
C ALA A 62 -24.73 12.05 -8.87
N VAL A 63 -24.76 10.72 -8.76
CA VAL A 63 -25.33 9.85 -9.79
C VAL A 63 -26.86 10.01 -9.85
N LEU A 64 -27.53 10.01 -8.70
CA LEU A 64 -28.99 10.03 -8.61
C LEU A 64 -29.58 11.41 -8.96
N TRP A 65 -28.98 12.48 -8.45
CA TRP A 65 -29.49 13.86 -8.64
C TRP A 65 -28.58 14.72 -9.52
N GLY A 66 -27.27 14.54 -9.43
CA GLY A 66 -26.29 15.37 -10.14
C GLY A 66 -26.24 15.14 -11.66
N ARG A 67 -26.46 13.91 -12.13
CA ARG A 67 -26.51 13.54 -13.57
C ARG A 67 -27.42 14.47 -14.39
N ARG A 68 -28.56 14.88 -13.82
CA ARG A 68 -29.58 15.68 -14.52
C ARG A 68 -29.39 17.19 -14.38
N ARG A 69 -28.60 17.66 -13.40
CA ARG A 69 -28.49 19.10 -13.06
C ARG A 69 -27.09 19.71 -13.18
N HIS A 70 -26.01 18.94 -13.07
CA HIS A 70 -24.67 19.50 -12.81
C HIS A 70 -23.56 19.09 -13.82
N GLY A 71 -23.87 18.26 -14.83
CA GLY A 71 -22.91 17.80 -15.85
C GLY A 71 -21.89 16.77 -15.32
N ALA A 72 -21.09 16.18 -16.23
CA ALA A 72 -20.06 15.16 -15.94
C ALA A 72 -20.51 13.75 -15.44
N PRO A 73 -21.51 13.10 -16.07
CA PRO A 73 -22.01 11.77 -15.64
C PRO A 73 -20.93 10.67 -15.66
N ALA A 74 -19.97 10.74 -16.59
CA ALA A 74 -18.88 9.76 -16.65
C ALA A 74 -17.92 9.87 -15.45
N ALA A 75 -17.67 11.09 -14.95
CA ALA A 75 -16.82 11.30 -13.77
C ALA A 75 -17.48 10.74 -12.51
N PHE A 76 -18.79 10.95 -12.35
CA PHE A 76 -19.55 10.38 -11.24
C PHE A 76 -19.69 8.87 -11.33
N ALA A 77 -19.91 8.31 -12.52
CA ALA A 77 -19.93 6.88 -12.72
C ALA A 77 -18.58 6.23 -12.35
N LEU A 78 -17.46 6.86 -12.72
CA LEU A 78 -16.13 6.40 -12.34
C LEU A 78 -15.95 6.35 -10.82
N GLY A 79 -16.35 7.43 -10.13
CA GLY A 79 -16.30 7.47 -8.67
C GLY A 79 -17.20 6.44 -7.99
N ALA A 80 -18.40 6.21 -8.54
CA ALA A 80 -19.34 5.21 -8.03
C ALA A 80 -18.81 3.77 -8.21
N VAL A 81 -18.21 3.45 -9.37
CA VAL A 81 -17.51 2.18 -9.59
C VAL A 81 -16.36 2.03 -8.59
N GLY A 82 -15.58 3.09 -8.36
CA GLY A 82 -14.54 3.10 -7.35
C GLY A 82 -15.05 2.81 -5.94
N PHE A 83 -16.20 3.39 -5.55
CA PHE A 83 -16.85 3.12 -4.27
C PHE A 83 -17.27 1.66 -4.14
N LEU A 84 -17.89 1.08 -5.17
CA LEU A 84 -18.28 -0.34 -5.15
C LEU A 84 -17.07 -1.26 -5.01
N LEU A 85 -15.95 -0.94 -5.66
CA LEU A 85 -14.70 -1.68 -5.50
C LEU A 85 -14.09 -1.51 -4.10
N ALA A 86 -14.11 -0.30 -3.53
CA ALA A 86 -13.63 -0.07 -2.17
C ALA A 86 -14.45 -0.85 -1.13
N LEU A 87 -15.77 -0.89 -1.29
CA LEU A 87 -16.66 -1.66 -0.44
C LEU A 87 -16.44 -3.17 -0.60
N ALA A 88 -16.25 -3.65 -1.84
CA ALA A 88 -15.91 -5.05 -2.11
C ALA A 88 -14.55 -5.42 -1.51
N GLY A 89 -13.57 -4.51 -1.58
CA GLY A 89 -12.26 -4.66 -0.93
C GLY A 89 -12.39 -4.85 0.58
N ALA A 90 -13.12 -3.97 1.26
CA ALA A 90 -13.34 -4.07 2.72
C ALA A 90 -14.09 -5.34 3.13
N ALA A 91 -15.11 -5.76 2.36
CA ALA A 91 -15.82 -7.01 2.63
C ALA A 91 -14.95 -8.25 2.40
N LEU A 92 -14.13 -8.22 1.34
CA LEU A 92 -13.18 -9.28 1.04
C LEU A 92 -12.07 -9.34 2.10
N ASP A 93 -11.69 -8.21 2.66
CA ASP A 93 -10.66 -8.09 3.70
C ASP A 93 -11.07 -8.79 5.01
N GLU A 94 -12.28 -8.52 5.50
CA GLU A 94 -12.82 -9.23 6.68
C GLU A 94 -12.91 -10.74 6.43
N TRP A 95 -13.39 -11.13 5.25
CA TRP A 95 -13.43 -12.54 4.86
C TRP A 95 -12.01 -13.15 4.83
N TRP A 96 -11.05 -12.42 4.27
CA TRP A 96 -9.66 -12.84 4.15
C TRP A 96 -9.03 -13.02 5.53
N HIS A 97 -9.18 -12.06 6.44
CA HIS A 97 -8.70 -12.22 7.81
C HIS A 97 -9.39 -13.35 8.56
N GLY A 98 -10.68 -13.62 8.30
CA GLY A 98 -11.40 -14.75 8.86
C GLY A 98 -10.91 -16.14 8.40
N HIS A 99 -10.44 -16.27 7.15
CA HIS A 99 -10.13 -17.57 6.53
C HIS A 99 -8.64 -17.80 6.24
N VAL A 100 -7.90 -16.72 6.02
CA VAL A 100 -6.53 -16.72 5.51
C VAL A 100 -5.54 -16.21 6.55
N GLY A 101 -5.96 -15.39 7.53
CA GLY A 101 -5.08 -14.88 8.58
C GLY A 101 -4.68 -13.42 8.36
N LYS A 102 -3.68 -12.93 9.11
CA LYS A 102 -3.20 -11.54 8.98
C LYS A 102 -2.30 -11.41 7.76
N ASP A 103 -2.34 -10.24 7.14
CA ASP A 103 -1.46 -9.92 6.03
C ASP A 103 -0.04 -9.58 6.49
N VAL A 104 0.93 -10.06 5.72
CA VAL A 104 2.34 -9.66 5.91
C VAL A 104 2.59 -8.24 5.41
N ASN A 105 1.85 -7.85 4.38
CA ASN A 105 1.93 -6.53 3.77
C ASN A 105 0.63 -6.18 3.03
N LEU A 106 0.56 -4.95 2.53
CA LEU A 106 -0.62 -4.40 1.84
C LEU A 106 -0.89 -5.02 0.44
N TRP A 107 -0.19 -6.08 0.03
CA TRP A 107 -0.34 -6.69 -1.30
C TRP A 107 -1.27 -7.90 -1.33
N SER A 108 -2.06 -8.11 -0.28
CA SER A 108 -3.14 -9.08 -0.36
C SER A 108 -4.20 -8.63 -1.37
N PRO A 109 -4.90 -9.57 -2.04
CA PRO A 109 -5.97 -9.26 -2.98
C PRO A 109 -7.02 -8.24 -2.46
N PRO A 110 -7.54 -8.33 -1.22
CA PRO A 110 -8.52 -7.35 -0.73
C PRO A 110 -7.98 -5.92 -0.71
N HIS A 111 -6.76 -5.73 -0.19
CA HIS A 111 -6.11 -4.42 -0.13
C HIS A 111 -5.93 -3.79 -1.52
N LEU A 112 -5.48 -4.57 -2.50
CA LEU A 112 -5.27 -4.07 -3.86
C LEU A 112 -6.60 -3.67 -4.54
N VAL A 113 -7.67 -4.43 -4.32
CA VAL A 113 -9.02 -4.10 -4.80
C VAL A 113 -9.53 -2.82 -4.13
N GLY A 114 -9.38 -2.74 -2.80
CA GLY A 114 -9.77 -1.56 -2.02
C GLY A 114 -9.04 -0.30 -2.49
N LEU A 115 -7.72 -0.38 -2.60
CA LEU A 115 -6.87 0.73 -3.05
C LEU A 115 -7.21 1.19 -4.46
N ALA A 116 -7.38 0.26 -5.40
CA ALA A 116 -7.84 0.57 -6.77
C ALA A 116 -9.18 1.30 -6.76
N GLY A 117 -10.12 0.85 -5.91
CA GLY A 117 -11.41 1.53 -5.70
C GLY A 117 -11.24 2.98 -5.25
N THR A 118 -10.41 3.22 -4.23
CA THR A 118 -10.16 4.58 -3.72
C THR A 118 -9.46 5.51 -4.72
N VAL A 119 -8.60 4.98 -5.59
CA VAL A 119 -8.00 5.75 -6.70
C VAL A 119 -9.08 6.17 -7.71
N LEU A 120 -9.98 5.28 -8.09
CA LEU A 120 -11.09 5.61 -9.02
C LEU A 120 -12.05 6.65 -8.42
N ILE A 121 -12.34 6.56 -7.12
CA ILE A 121 -13.09 7.57 -6.37
C ILE A 121 -12.42 8.95 -6.53
N ALA A 122 -11.14 9.04 -6.18
CA ALA A 122 -10.39 10.30 -6.22
C ALA A 122 -10.38 10.91 -7.64
N VAL A 123 -10.05 10.11 -8.66
CA VAL A 123 -10.04 10.57 -10.06
C VAL A 123 -11.43 11.03 -10.51
N GLY A 124 -12.49 10.27 -10.18
CA GLY A 124 -13.87 10.62 -10.50
C GLY A 124 -14.30 11.95 -9.87
N LEU A 125 -14.04 12.14 -8.58
CA LEU A 125 -14.36 13.37 -7.85
C LEU A 125 -13.56 14.57 -8.37
N MET A 126 -12.28 14.40 -8.69
CA MET A 126 -11.44 15.46 -9.25
C MET A 126 -11.93 15.91 -10.64
N LEU A 127 -12.32 14.97 -11.51
CA LEU A 127 -12.91 15.27 -12.82
C LEU A 127 -14.26 15.99 -12.68
N ALA A 128 -15.10 15.57 -11.72
CA ALA A 128 -16.37 16.22 -11.43
C ALA A 128 -16.17 17.65 -10.91
N LEU A 129 -15.24 17.85 -9.97
CA LEU A 129 -14.88 19.16 -9.44
C LEU A 129 -14.34 20.07 -10.54
N ALA A 130 -13.45 19.57 -11.40
CA ALA A 130 -12.93 20.32 -12.55
C ALA A 130 -14.07 20.75 -13.50
N ALA A 131 -14.96 19.83 -13.87
CA ALA A 131 -16.07 20.11 -14.79
C ALA A 131 -17.06 21.14 -14.23
N HIS A 132 -17.38 21.03 -12.94
CA HIS A 132 -18.35 21.86 -12.27
C HIS A 132 -17.80 23.27 -11.99
N THR A 133 -16.61 23.37 -11.40
CA THR A 133 -16.02 24.65 -11.01
C THR A 133 -15.42 25.42 -12.16
N ARG A 134 -15.07 24.75 -13.27
CA ARG A 134 -14.53 25.41 -14.45
C ARG A 134 -13.30 26.27 -14.12
N TYR A 135 -12.47 25.79 -13.20
CA TYR A 135 -11.38 26.54 -12.57
C TYR A 135 -10.34 27.10 -13.55
N ALA A 136 -10.23 26.54 -14.76
CA ALA A 136 -9.24 26.94 -15.75
C ALA A 136 -9.70 28.12 -16.62
N ARG A 137 -10.92 28.66 -16.42
CA ARG A 137 -11.44 29.81 -17.17
C ARG A 137 -10.92 31.18 -16.70
N GLY A 138 -10.36 31.28 -15.49
CA GLY A 138 -9.86 32.55 -14.99
C GLY A 138 -9.15 32.45 -13.63
N PRO A 139 -8.44 33.50 -13.19
CA PRO A 139 -7.60 33.48 -11.99
C PRO A 139 -8.40 33.46 -10.67
N GLY A 140 -9.69 33.84 -10.66
CA GLY A 140 -10.54 33.86 -9.46
C GLY A 140 -10.97 32.50 -8.90
N TRP A 141 -10.35 31.40 -9.34
CA TRP A 141 -10.70 30.02 -8.97
C TRP A 141 -9.58 29.32 -8.22
N LEU A 142 -8.98 30.02 -7.25
CA LEU A 142 -7.91 29.47 -6.42
C LEU A 142 -8.38 28.26 -5.60
N VAL A 143 -9.57 28.32 -5.00
CA VAL A 143 -10.06 27.26 -4.10
C VAL A 143 -10.16 25.89 -4.79
N PRO A 144 -10.81 25.73 -5.95
CA PRO A 144 -10.80 24.43 -6.66
C PRO A 144 -9.41 23.94 -7.04
N ARG A 145 -8.46 24.85 -7.36
CA ARG A 145 -7.08 24.47 -7.68
C ARG A 145 -6.36 23.92 -6.46
N VAL A 146 -6.58 24.52 -5.28
CA VAL A 146 -6.06 24.02 -4.01
C VAL A 146 -6.69 22.66 -3.69
N ILE A 147 -8.00 22.50 -3.83
CA ILE A 147 -8.65 21.20 -3.59
C ILE A 147 -8.10 20.12 -4.53
N LEU A 148 -7.91 20.44 -5.83
CA LEU A 148 -7.29 19.51 -6.78
C LEU A 148 -5.84 19.19 -6.41
N LEU A 149 -5.08 20.16 -5.91
CA LEU A 149 -3.71 19.94 -5.44
C LEU A 149 -3.67 18.92 -4.30
N PHE A 150 -4.56 19.05 -3.31
CA PHE A 150 -4.72 18.05 -2.25
C PHE A 150 -5.17 16.69 -2.82
N GLY A 151 -6.07 16.67 -3.79
CA GLY A 151 -6.43 15.44 -4.52
C GLY A 151 -5.25 14.77 -5.23
N PHE A 152 -4.31 15.54 -5.79
CA PHE A 152 -3.08 14.97 -6.36
C PHE A 152 -2.12 14.47 -5.29
N ALA A 153 -1.96 15.19 -4.18
CA ALA A 153 -1.16 14.72 -3.05
C ALA A 153 -1.74 13.42 -2.47
N ASP A 154 -3.06 13.25 -2.48
CA ASP A 154 -3.76 12.03 -2.03
C ASP A 154 -3.46 10.84 -2.94
N LEU A 155 -3.42 11.08 -4.25
CA LEU A 155 -3.00 10.09 -5.23
C LEU A 155 -1.52 9.71 -5.07
N VAL A 156 -0.64 10.66 -4.71
CA VAL A 156 0.75 10.35 -4.33
C VAL A 156 0.77 9.48 -3.08
N HIS A 157 -0.03 9.82 -2.07
CA HIS A 157 -0.17 9.02 -0.85
C HIS A 157 -0.59 7.57 -1.14
N LYS A 158 -1.64 7.38 -1.93
CA LYS A 158 -2.12 6.06 -2.36
C LYS A 158 -1.07 5.30 -3.16
N ALA A 159 -0.33 5.96 -4.05
CA ALA A 159 0.76 5.33 -4.80
C ALA A 159 1.91 4.88 -3.88
N MET A 160 2.29 5.69 -2.89
CA MET A 160 3.36 5.34 -1.96
C MET A 160 2.94 4.22 -0.99
N VAL A 161 1.70 4.25 -0.50
CA VAL A 161 1.16 3.19 0.37
C VAL A 161 0.91 1.89 -0.40
N ALA A 162 0.59 1.96 -1.70
CA ALA A 162 0.62 0.76 -2.54
C ALA A 162 1.99 0.07 -2.50
N LEU A 163 3.08 0.78 -2.16
CA LEU A 163 4.43 0.27 -2.07
C LEU A 163 4.92 0.13 -0.63
N ASP A 164 4.00 0.16 0.36
CA ASP A 164 4.34 0.17 1.79
C ASP A 164 5.24 -1.00 2.17
N HIS A 165 5.09 -2.17 1.54
CA HIS A 165 5.99 -3.31 1.71
C HIS A 165 7.48 -2.93 1.62
N TYR A 166 7.86 -2.15 0.62
CA TYR A 166 9.24 -1.71 0.42
C TYR A 166 9.67 -0.63 1.42
N THR A 167 8.72 0.05 2.04
CA THR A 167 8.95 0.99 3.14
C THR A 167 9.10 0.28 4.49
N LEU A 168 8.50 -0.91 4.63
CA LEU A 168 8.59 -1.75 5.82
C LEU A 168 9.84 -2.63 5.80
N ASP A 169 10.18 -3.16 4.62
CA ASP A 169 11.34 -4.02 4.40
C ASP A 169 12.29 -3.43 3.34
N PRO A 170 13.42 -2.86 3.78
CA PRO A 170 14.45 -2.39 2.86
C PRO A 170 15.13 -3.50 2.05
N TRP A 171 14.92 -4.80 2.34
CA TRP A 171 15.49 -5.91 1.57
C TRP A 171 14.76 -6.14 0.26
N GLY A 172 13.44 -5.93 0.23
CA GLY A 172 12.65 -5.95 -1.01
C GLY A 172 13.02 -4.83 -2.00
N ARG A 173 13.77 -3.79 -1.59
CA ARG A 173 14.19 -2.69 -2.48
C ARG A 173 15.31 -3.13 -3.40
N THR A 174 14.98 -3.88 -4.45
CA THR A 174 15.93 -4.24 -5.50
C THR A 174 16.09 -3.09 -6.52
N PRO A 175 17.28 -2.95 -7.14
CA PRO A 175 17.55 -1.88 -8.11
C PRO A 175 16.67 -1.96 -9.37
N ASP A 176 16.14 -3.13 -9.70
CA ASP A 176 15.33 -3.36 -10.89
C ASP A 176 13.83 -3.15 -10.67
N PHE A 177 13.31 -3.53 -9.50
CA PHE A 177 11.87 -3.66 -9.31
C PHE A 177 11.26 -2.47 -8.57
N TYR A 178 11.87 -2.02 -7.47
CA TYR A 178 11.30 -0.93 -6.70
C TYR A 178 11.27 0.40 -7.47
N PRO A 179 12.35 0.85 -8.14
CA PRO A 179 12.30 2.02 -9.03
C PRO A 179 11.33 1.85 -10.21
N PHE A 180 11.14 0.61 -10.71
CA PHE A 180 10.17 0.31 -11.76
C PHE A 180 8.72 0.53 -11.28
N LEU A 181 8.39 0.10 -10.06
CA LEU A 181 7.07 0.33 -9.46
C LEU A 181 6.80 1.82 -9.20
N LEU A 182 7.80 2.55 -8.68
CA LEU A 182 7.71 4.03 -8.55
C LEU A 182 7.46 4.69 -9.91
N ALA A 183 8.17 4.25 -10.94
CA ALA A 183 8.02 4.73 -12.32
C ALA A 183 6.68 4.38 -12.96
N LEU A 184 6.02 3.28 -12.55
CA LEU A 184 4.67 2.97 -13.00
C LEU A 184 3.62 3.91 -12.40
N LEU A 185 3.77 4.29 -11.12
CA LEU A 185 2.72 4.97 -10.36
C LEU A 185 2.84 6.49 -10.36
N LEU A 186 4.00 7.04 -9.97
CA LEU A 186 4.15 8.46 -9.64
C LEU A 186 4.15 9.41 -10.86
N PRO A 187 4.78 9.08 -12.02
CA PRO A 187 4.78 9.96 -13.17
C PRO A 187 3.38 10.25 -13.70
N ALA A 188 2.46 9.28 -13.66
CA ALA A 188 1.07 9.49 -14.01
C ALA A 188 0.42 10.58 -13.14
N VAL A 189 0.62 10.54 -11.82
CA VAL A 189 0.08 11.55 -10.90
C VAL A 189 0.70 12.92 -11.16
N PHE A 190 2.04 12.99 -11.24
CA PHE A 190 2.77 14.25 -11.42
C PHE A 190 2.44 14.93 -12.75
N LEU A 191 2.46 14.22 -13.87
CA LEU A 191 2.17 14.84 -15.17
C LEU A 191 0.68 15.17 -15.33
N THR A 192 -0.22 14.46 -14.62
CA THR A 192 -1.62 14.88 -14.49
C THR A 192 -1.71 16.23 -13.78
N ALA A 193 -1.04 16.37 -12.63
CA ALA A 193 -1.02 17.60 -11.83
C ALA A 193 -0.43 18.79 -12.61
N VAL A 194 0.75 18.61 -13.23
CA VAL A 194 1.39 19.63 -14.06
C VAL A 194 0.47 20.08 -15.20
N ARG A 195 -0.15 19.14 -15.92
CA ARG A 195 -1.02 19.48 -17.03
C ARG A 195 -2.30 20.19 -16.58
N ALA A 196 -2.88 19.76 -15.46
CA ALA A 196 -4.10 20.30 -14.90
C ALA A 196 -3.90 21.70 -14.30
N LEU A 197 -2.88 21.88 -13.46
CA LEU A 197 -2.73 23.07 -12.61
C LEU A 197 -1.62 24.01 -13.07
N GLY A 198 -0.61 23.51 -13.79
CA GLY A 198 0.56 24.24 -14.27
C GLY A 198 1.87 23.74 -13.66
N PRO A 199 3.03 24.25 -14.13
CA PRO A 199 4.32 23.93 -13.51
C PRO A 199 4.37 24.33 -12.03
N GLY A 200 5.05 23.51 -11.23
CA GLY A 200 5.12 23.58 -9.77
C GLY A 200 4.09 22.68 -9.07
N ALA A 201 3.09 22.16 -9.80
CA ALA A 201 2.03 21.35 -9.22
C ALA A 201 2.49 19.96 -8.80
N ALA A 202 3.46 19.35 -9.51
CA ALA A 202 4.01 18.05 -9.11
C ALA A 202 4.77 18.19 -7.79
N THR A 203 5.66 19.18 -7.70
CA THR A 203 6.46 19.49 -6.51
C THR A 203 5.55 19.84 -5.34
N ALA A 204 4.55 20.70 -5.56
CA ALA A 204 3.60 21.06 -4.51
C ALA A 204 2.81 19.83 -4.00
N ALA A 205 2.36 18.94 -4.90
CA ALA A 205 1.68 17.71 -4.51
C ALA A 205 2.59 16.80 -3.67
N ALA A 206 3.85 16.64 -4.09
CA ALA A 206 4.85 15.88 -3.34
C ALA A 206 5.12 16.50 -1.96
N VAL A 207 5.23 17.83 -1.84
CA VAL A 207 5.44 18.52 -0.56
C VAL A 207 4.23 18.38 0.37
N VAL A 208 3.01 18.52 -0.14
CA VAL A 208 1.80 18.34 0.67
C VAL A 208 1.69 16.89 1.17
N PHE A 209 1.92 15.91 0.30
CA PHE A 209 2.07 14.50 0.67
C PHE A 209 3.10 14.33 1.80
N THR A 210 4.29 14.91 1.62
CA THR A 210 5.40 14.81 2.59
C THR A 210 5.00 15.32 3.96
N ALA A 211 4.43 16.52 4.00
CA ALA A 211 4.07 17.18 5.25
C ALA A 211 3.02 16.37 6.02
N GLU A 212 2.00 15.87 5.32
CA GLU A 212 1.00 15.00 5.94
C GLU A 212 1.59 13.66 6.39
N HIS A 213 2.38 12.99 5.54
CA HIS A 213 2.98 11.69 5.85
C HIS A 213 3.86 11.78 7.11
N LEU A 214 4.69 12.82 7.19
CA LEU A 214 5.52 13.08 8.36
C LEU A 214 4.67 13.40 9.60
N ALA A 215 3.62 14.20 9.47
CA ALA A 215 2.73 14.51 10.58
C ALA A 215 2.06 13.25 11.14
N ILE A 216 1.53 12.38 10.28
CA ILE A 216 0.90 11.12 10.68
C ILE A 216 1.93 10.22 11.39
N ASN A 217 3.12 10.07 10.83
CA ASN A 217 4.19 9.26 11.44
C ASN A 217 4.62 9.81 12.80
N LEU A 218 4.74 11.13 12.96
CA LEU A 218 5.07 11.75 14.24
C LEU A 218 3.99 11.48 15.30
N VAL A 219 2.71 11.58 14.94
CA VAL A 219 1.58 11.28 15.84
C VAL A 219 1.58 9.81 16.25
N LEU A 220 1.77 8.89 15.29
CA LEU A 220 1.82 7.45 15.55
C LEU A 220 3.02 7.07 16.43
N GLN A 221 4.20 7.64 16.18
CA GLN A 221 5.38 7.43 17.01
C GLN A 221 5.18 7.99 18.43
N ALA A 222 4.58 9.16 18.58
CA ALA A 222 4.24 9.73 19.87
C ALA A 222 3.24 8.86 20.65
N ALA A 223 2.36 8.13 19.95
CA ALA A 223 1.46 7.13 20.54
C ALA A 223 2.13 5.77 20.85
N GLY A 224 3.45 5.66 20.64
CA GLY A 224 4.22 4.44 20.86
C GLY A 224 3.90 3.34 19.85
N MET A 225 3.49 3.70 18.63
CA MET A 225 3.21 2.77 17.55
C MET A 225 4.45 2.58 16.66
N ARG A 226 4.60 1.38 16.11
CA ARG A 226 5.61 1.05 15.09
C ARG A 226 5.16 1.58 13.73
N THR A 227 5.80 2.65 13.28
CA THR A 227 5.58 3.21 11.93
C THR A 227 6.50 2.55 10.91
N ALA A 228 6.17 2.71 9.63
CA ALA A 228 7.07 2.35 8.53
C ALA A 228 8.40 3.12 8.61
N THR A 229 9.45 2.59 7.96
CA THR A 229 10.69 3.37 7.82
C THR A 229 10.46 4.48 6.81
N LEU A 230 10.93 5.69 7.13
CA LEU A 230 10.84 6.81 6.21
C LEU A 230 11.57 6.44 4.93
N THR A 231 10.91 6.49 3.77
CA THR A 231 11.55 6.28 2.47
C THR A 231 11.97 7.60 1.87
N PRO A 232 12.81 7.59 0.82
CA PRO A 232 12.96 8.78 0.01
C PRO A 232 11.59 9.24 -0.46
N ILE A 233 11.28 10.47 -0.11
CA ILE A 233 10.04 11.12 -0.47
C ILE A 233 10.22 11.67 -1.90
N PRO A 234 9.22 11.59 -2.78
CA PRO A 234 9.38 11.91 -4.20
C PRO A 234 9.39 13.43 -4.49
N ILE A 235 9.99 14.26 -3.64
CA ILE A 235 10.14 15.72 -3.87
C ILE A 235 11.14 15.99 -5.00
N LEU A 236 12.33 15.39 -4.96
CA LEU A 236 13.35 15.60 -6.00
C LEU A 236 12.88 15.18 -7.40
N PRO A 237 12.30 13.97 -7.60
CA PRO A 237 11.79 13.61 -8.92
C PRO A 237 10.59 14.46 -9.35
N ALA A 238 9.74 14.92 -8.42
CA ALA A 238 8.66 15.86 -8.75
C ALA A 238 9.19 17.23 -9.22
N LEU A 239 10.23 17.75 -8.56
CA LEU A 239 10.92 18.97 -8.96
C LEU A 239 11.52 18.85 -10.36
N ALA A 240 12.17 17.71 -10.67
CA ALA A 240 12.72 17.46 -11.99
C ALA A 240 11.64 17.49 -13.09
N VAL A 241 10.47 16.88 -12.83
CA VAL A 241 9.31 16.94 -13.73
C VAL A 241 8.84 18.37 -13.96
N ASP A 242 8.74 19.17 -12.91
CA ASP A 242 8.31 20.57 -13.02
C ASP A 242 9.33 21.44 -13.78
N LEU A 243 10.62 21.24 -13.56
CA LEU A 243 11.68 21.93 -14.30
C LEU A 243 11.63 21.61 -15.80
N VAL A 244 11.37 20.36 -16.17
CA VAL A 244 11.12 19.97 -17.57
C VAL A 244 9.88 20.69 -18.11
N ALA A 245 8.79 20.72 -17.34
CA ALA A 245 7.56 21.37 -17.77
C ALA A 245 7.77 22.87 -18.05
N VAL A 246 8.52 23.57 -17.19
CA VAL A 246 8.91 24.98 -17.41
C VAL A 246 9.75 25.12 -18.69
N ALA A 247 10.79 24.29 -18.84
CA ALA A 247 11.74 24.38 -19.95
C ALA A 247 11.10 24.14 -21.34
N PHE A 248 10.09 23.27 -21.41
CA PHE A 248 9.36 22.94 -22.64
C PHE A 248 8.14 23.83 -22.88
N ALA A 249 7.49 24.33 -21.83
CA ALA A 249 6.42 25.32 -21.97
C ALA A 249 6.92 26.60 -22.66
N ALA A 250 8.15 27.03 -22.35
CA ALA A 250 8.80 28.16 -23.01
C ALA A 250 9.07 27.94 -24.51
N ARG A 251 9.05 26.67 -24.98
CA ARG A 251 9.43 26.27 -26.35
C ARG A 251 8.26 25.73 -27.19
N GLY A 252 7.03 25.77 -26.68
CA GLY A 252 5.85 25.24 -27.38
C GLY A 252 5.80 23.71 -27.53
N GLY A 253 6.72 22.98 -26.88
CA GLY A 253 6.91 21.53 -27.06
C GLY A 253 5.99 20.64 -26.20
N ALA A 254 4.68 20.91 -26.18
CA ALA A 254 3.74 20.27 -25.26
C ALA A 254 3.70 18.73 -25.36
N ALA A 255 4.01 18.14 -26.53
CA ALA A 255 4.06 16.68 -26.70
C ALA A 255 5.31 16.03 -26.09
N LEU A 256 6.42 16.77 -25.97
CA LEU A 256 7.69 16.26 -25.44
C LEU A 256 7.77 16.32 -23.92
N VAL A 257 6.92 17.11 -23.26
CA VAL A 257 6.88 17.25 -21.80
C VAL A 257 6.68 15.90 -21.12
N ALA A 258 5.79 15.04 -21.65
CA ALA A 258 5.54 13.73 -21.04
C ALA A 258 6.75 12.80 -21.15
N VAL A 259 7.42 12.76 -22.31
CA VAL A 259 8.60 11.92 -22.52
C VAL A 259 9.77 12.42 -21.69
N ALA A 260 10.13 13.70 -21.83
CA ALA A 260 11.22 14.29 -21.06
C ALA A 260 10.95 14.27 -19.55
N GLY A 261 9.70 14.47 -19.13
CA GLY A 261 9.30 14.41 -17.73
C GLY A 261 9.41 13.00 -17.16
N GLY A 262 9.00 11.98 -17.91
CA GLY A 262 9.18 10.58 -17.54
C GLY A 262 10.66 10.18 -17.42
N LEU A 263 11.50 10.60 -18.36
CA LEU A 263 12.95 10.36 -18.31
C LEU A 263 13.62 11.08 -17.14
N ALA A 264 13.26 12.34 -16.89
CA ALA A 264 13.77 13.11 -15.76
C ALA A 264 13.37 12.46 -14.43
N PHE A 265 12.10 12.01 -14.31
CA PHE A 265 11.64 11.25 -13.15
C PHE A 265 12.45 9.97 -12.96
N ALA A 266 12.64 9.17 -14.01
CA ALA A 266 13.36 7.89 -13.92
C ALA A 266 14.81 8.10 -13.44
N LEU A 267 15.54 9.05 -14.06
CA LEU A 267 16.92 9.36 -13.71
C LEU A 267 17.05 9.82 -12.25
N THR A 268 16.22 10.79 -11.85
CA THR A 268 16.29 11.36 -10.49
C THR A 268 15.83 10.37 -9.42
N THR A 269 14.84 9.53 -9.71
CA THR A 269 14.37 8.48 -8.78
C THR A 269 15.45 7.42 -8.60
N GLN A 270 16.07 6.92 -9.68
CA GLN A 270 17.15 5.95 -9.55
C GLN A 270 18.36 6.51 -8.79
N ALA A 271 18.76 7.75 -9.07
CA ALA A 271 19.84 8.41 -8.34
C ALA A 271 19.51 8.58 -6.85
N GLN A 272 18.29 9.05 -6.54
CA GLN A 272 17.82 9.22 -5.16
C GLN A 272 17.77 7.90 -4.39
N GLU A 273 17.20 6.86 -4.98
CA GLU A 273 17.08 5.55 -4.33
C GLU A 273 18.44 4.86 -4.18
N ALA A 274 19.33 4.95 -5.18
CA ALA A 274 20.69 4.40 -5.06
C ALA A 274 21.47 5.11 -3.95
N ALA A 275 21.36 6.43 -3.85
CA ALA A 275 21.92 7.23 -2.76
C ALA A 275 21.37 6.82 -1.39
N TRP A 276 20.04 6.65 -1.29
CA TRP A 276 19.39 6.21 -0.06
C TRP A 276 19.87 4.82 0.37
N MET A 277 19.93 3.89 -0.57
CA MET A 277 20.39 2.53 -0.32
C MET A 277 21.85 2.51 0.12
N ALA A 278 22.71 3.33 -0.50
CA ALA A 278 24.12 3.43 -0.13
C ALA A 278 24.34 4.08 1.26
N TRP A 279 23.67 5.19 1.56
CA TRP A 279 24.01 6.03 2.72
C TRP A 279 23.08 5.87 3.92
N VAL A 280 21.81 5.55 3.71
CA VAL A 280 20.83 5.43 4.80
C VAL A 280 20.56 3.98 5.16
N VAL A 281 20.39 3.11 4.16
CA VAL A 281 20.19 1.67 4.39
C VAL A 281 21.52 0.93 4.58
N ALA A 282 22.65 1.54 4.21
CA ALA A 282 23.98 0.93 4.23
C ALA A 282 24.07 -0.37 3.41
N ARG A 283 23.32 -0.42 2.29
CA ARG A 283 23.30 -1.51 1.33
C ARG A 283 23.33 -0.95 -0.10
N PRO A 284 24.50 -0.49 -0.57
CA PRO A 284 24.61 0.10 -1.89
C PRO A 284 24.19 -0.90 -2.97
N TRP A 285 23.37 -0.45 -3.91
CA TRP A 285 23.07 -1.24 -5.10
C TRP A 285 24.30 -1.30 -6.02
N PRO A 286 24.61 -2.47 -6.60
CA PRO A 286 25.65 -2.56 -7.61
C PRO A 286 25.30 -1.68 -8.81
N LEU A 287 26.26 -0.85 -9.26
CA LEU A 287 26.04 0.08 -10.37
C LEU A 287 25.60 -0.64 -11.65
N ALA A 288 26.15 -1.83 -11.91
CA ALA A 288 25.78 -2.66 -13.06
C ALA A 288 24.28 -3.00 -13.07
N ASP A 289 23.69 -3.31 -11.91
CA ASP A 289 22.27 -3.65 -11.80
C ASP A 289 21.37 -2.43 -11.99
N VAL A 290 21.79 -1.27 -11.46
CA VAL A 290 21.09 0.01 -11.68
C VAL A 290 21.08 0.37 -13.16
N VAL A 291 22.24 0.25 -13.84
CA VAL A 291 22.37 0.50 -15.28
C VAL A 291 21.54 -0.49 -16.10
N ALA A 292 21.55 -1.77 -15.73
CA ALA A 292 20.74 -2.80 -16.40
C ALA A 292 19.23 -2.54 -16.24
N ALA A 293 18.80 -2.00 -15.10
CA ALA A 293 17.41 -1.64 -14.84
C ALA A 293 16.95 -0.34 -15.55
N ALA A 294 17.87 0.58 -15.83
CA ALA A 294 17.57 1.92 -16.36
C ALA A 294 16.65 1.93 -17.59
N PRO A 295 16.82 1.10 -18.63
CA PRO A 295 15.93 1.11 -19.79
C PRO A 295 14.48 0.77 -19.43
N ARG A 296 14.28 -0.23 -18.56
CA ARG A 296 12.95 -0.67 -18.13
C ARG A 296 12.25 0.41 -17.29
N VAL A 297 12.98 1.02 -16.37
CA VAL A 297 12.47 2.10 -15.50
C VAL A 297 12.14 3.34 -16.34
N ALA A 298 12.99 3.71 -17.29
CA ALA A 298 12.75 4.83 -18.21
C ALA A 298 11.51 4.60 -19.10
N LEU A 299 11.33 3.38 -19.63
CA LEU A 299 10.16 3.01 -20.42
C LEU A 299 8.86 3.09 -19.58
N ALA A 300 8.88 2.52 -18.37
CA ALA A 300 7.76 2.58 -17.45
C ALA A 300 7.40 4.03 -17.08
N ALA A 301 8.39 4.84 -16.73
CA ALA A 301 8.20 6.24 -16.35
C ALA A 301 7.64 7.06 -17.51
N THR A 302 8.13 6.83 -18.73
CA THR A 302 7.65 7.52 -19.94
C THR A 302 6.21 7.13 -20.28
N GLY A 303 5.88 5.85 -20.22
CA GLY A 303 4.51 5.36 -20.44
C GLY A 303 3.53 5.92 -19.39
N SER A 304 3.93 5.87 -18.11
CA SER A 304 3.16 6.42 -16.99
C SER A 304 2.98 7.95 -17.11
N ALA A 305 4.06 8.68 -17.42
CA ALA A 305 4.04 10.12 -17.64
C ALA A 305 3.12 10.52 -18.81
N TRP A 306 3.12 9.75 -19.90
CA TRP A 306 2.20 9.96 -21.01
C TRP A 306 0.75 9.72 -20.61
N ALA A 307 0.47 8.64 -19.88
CA ALA A 307 -0.88 8.35 -19.38
C ALA A 307 -1.37 9.47 -18.45
N GLY A 308 -0.49 9.98 -17.58
CA GLY A 308 -0.76 11.14 -16.73
C GLY A 308 -1.01 12.43 -17.53
N TRP A 309 -0.20 12.69 -18.56
CA TRP A 309 -0.40 13.83 -19.44
C TRP A 309 -1.75 13.80 -20.16
N ALA A 310 -2.17 12.61 -20.63
CA ALA A 310 -3.48 12.39 -21.23
C ALA A 310 -4.61 12.62 -20.21
N LEU A 311 -4.53 12.02 -19.01
CA LEU A 311 -5.49 12.25 -17.93
C LEU A 311 -5.60 13.74 -17.57
N GLY A 312 -4.46 14.41 -17.43
CA GLY A 312 -4.40 15.85 -17.13
C GLY A 312 -5.00 16.71 -18.24
N GLY A 313 -4.97 16.23 -19.49
CA GLY A 313 -5.72 16.81 -20.61
C GLY A 313 -7.23 16.77 -20.40
N PHE A 314 -7.78 15.64 -19.95
CA PHE A 314 -9.20 15.52 -19.60
C PHE A 314 -9.58 16.42 -18.42
N VAL A 315 -8.77 16.44 -17.35
CA VAL A 315 -8.99 17.29 -16.17
C VAL A 315 -8.97 18.78 -16.55
N ARG A 316 -7.93 19.22 -17.27
CA ARG A 316 -7.81 20.61 -17.74
C ARG A 316 -8.94 20.97 -18.71
N GLY A 317 -9.32 20.06 -19.60
CA GLY A 317 -10.44 20.22 -20.54
C GLY A 317 -11.75 20.47 -19.80
N ALA A 318 -12.06 19.62 -18.82
CA ALA A 318 -13.20 19.78 -17.93
C ALA A 318 -13.15 21.14 -17.20
N GLY A 319 -12.00 21.50 -16.63
CA GLY A 319 -11.74 22.79 -16.00
C GLY A 319 -11.89 24.00 -16.93
N ALA A 320 -11.60 23.86 -18.22
CA ALA A 320 -11.82 24.90 -19.22
C ALA A 320 -13.24 24.85 -19.81
N GLY A 321 -14.02 23.82 -19.48
CA GLY A 321 -15.26 23.41 -20.14
C GLY A 321 -15.13 23.27 -21.66
N ARG A 322 -13.97 22.76 -22.09
CA ARG A 322 -13.71 22.36 -23.47
C ARG A 322 -13.97 20.86 -23.59
N PRO A 323 -14.79 20.39 -24.55
CA PRO A 323 -15.02 18.97 -24.75
C PRO A 323 -13.70 18.27 -25.13
N ALA A 324 -13.57 16.99 -24.78
CA ALA A 324 -12.35 16.22 -25.02
C ALA A 324 -11.89 16.27 -26.49
N ARG A 325 -12.82 16.30 -27.45
CA ARG A 325 -12.50 16.43 -28.88
C ARG A 325 -11.70 17.69 -29.22
N GLU A 326 -11.89 18.79 -28.50
CA GLU A 326 -11.12 20.02 -28.73
C GLU A 326 -9.75 19.96 -28.06
N VAL A 327 -9.62 19.25 -26.94
CA VAL A 327 -8.35 19.08 -26.23
C VAL A 327 -7.42 18.17 -27.02
N PHE A 328 -7.95 17.08 -27.57
CA PHE A 328 -7.19 16.07 -28.31
C PHE A 328 -7.28 16.24 -29.84
N GLY A 329 -7.94 17.30 -30.32
CA GLY A 329 -8.12 17.63 -31.74
C GLY A 329 -9.21 16.83 -32.47
N SER A 330 -9.59 15.66 -31.98
CA SER A 330 -10.77 14.93 -32.49
C SER A 330 -11.37 13.98 -31.44
N ALA A 331 -12.61 13.55 -31.67
CA ALA A 331 -13.26 12.56 -30.81
C ALA A 331 -12.55 11.19 -30.87
N ALA A 332 -12.04 10.79 -32.05
CA ALA A 332 -11.28 9.56 -32.22
C ALA A 332 -9.97 9.59 -31.42
N ARG A 333 -9.23 10.70 -31.46
CA ARG A 333 -7.99 10.87 -30.67
C ARG A 333 -8.25 10.88 -29.18
N ALA A 334 -9.34 11.49 -28.73
CA ALA A 334 -9.74 11.46 -27.32
C ALA A 334 -10.05 10.02 -26.84
N ARG A 335 -10.82 9.25 -27.62
CA ARG A 335 -11.10 7.83 -27.31
C ARG A 335 -9.84 6.99 -27.35
N GLY A 336 -8.99 7.18 -28.36
CA GLY A 336 -7.70 6.51 -28.49
C GLY A 336 -6.78 6.79 -27.32
N ALA A 337 -6.73 8.03 -26.82
CA ALA A 337 -5.96 8.39 -25.63
C ALA A 337 -6.46 7.65 -24.39
N GLY A 338 -7.79 7.63 -24.16
CA GLY A 338 -8.37 6.88 -23.05
C GLY A 338 -8.11 5.36 -23.14
N ALA A 339 -8.26 4.77 -24.33
CA ALA A 339 -7.97 3.35 -24.55
C ALA A 339 -6.49 3.02 -24.31
N ALA A 340 -5.57 3.85 -24.83
CA ALA A 340 -4.14 3.66 -24.63
C ALA A 340 -3.74 3.80 -23.15
N MET A 341 -4.36 4.70 -22.38
CA MET A 341 -4.15 4.76 -20.93
C MET A 341 -4.54 3.44 -20.25
N LEU A 342 -5.69 2.85 -20.60
CA LEU A 342 -6.13 1.57 -20.04
C LEU A 342 -5.19 0.43 -20.43
N VAL A 343 -4.73 0.41 -21.68
CA VAL A 343 -3.75 -0.58 -22.15
C VAL A 343 -2.42 -0.43 -21.41
N LEU A 344 -1.91 0.79 -21.22
CA LEU A 344 -0.68 1.04 -20.47
C LEU A 344 -0.82 0.66 -18.99
N ALA A 345 -1.97 0.93 -18.37
CA ALA A 345 -2.24 0.52 -17.00
C ALA A 345 -2.27 -1.01 -16.87
N ALA A 346 -2.94 -1.71 -17.78
CA ALA A 346 -2.99 -3.17 -17.81
C ALA A 346 -1.62 -3.79 -18.09
N ALA A 347 -0.86 -3.23 -19.05
CA ALA A 347 0.51 -3.67 -19.36
C ALA A 347 1.46 -3.44 -18.18
N GLY A 348 1.35 -2.30 -17.50
CA GLY A 348 2.10 -1.99 -16.29
C GLY A 348 1.80 -2.98 -15.16
N LEU A 349 0.52 -3.27 -14.91
CA LEU A 349 0.10 -4.25 -13.90
C LEU A 349 0.61 -5.66 -14.24
N ALA A 350 0.49 -6.09 -15.50
CA ALA A 350 1.02 -7.37 -15.96
C ALA A 350 2.55 -7.45 -15.82
N ALA A 351 3.27 -6.35 -16.10
CA ALA A 351 4.72 -6.28 -15.96
C ALA A 351 5.18 -6.19 -14.50
N ALA A 352 4.32 -5.70 -13.59
CA ALA A 352 4.54 -5.69 -12.15
C ALA A 352 4.20 -7.04 -11.50
N TYR A 353 3.43 -7.89 -12.17
CA TYR A 353 3.08 -9.20 -11.63
C TYR A 353 4.29 -10.14 -11.61
N ARG A 354 4.82 -10.37 -10.40
CA ARG A 354 5.88 -11.36 -10.12
C ARG A 354 5.33 -12.45 -9.20
N PRO A 355 4.75 -13.53 -9.74
CA PRO A 355 4.29 -14.63 -8.91
C PRO A 355 5.50 -15.27 -8.23
N SER A 356 5.43 -15.43 -6.91
CA SER A 356 6.48 -16.14 -6.16
C SER A 356 6.65 -17.54 -6.73
N ARG A 357 7.91 -17.96 -6.90
CA ARG A 357 8.23 -19.34 -7.25
C ARG A 357 7.68 -20.28 -6.17
N ALA A 358 7.16 -21.42 -6.61
CA ALA A 358 6.70 -22.48 -5.72
C ALA A 358 7.73 -23.60 -5.74
N GLU A 359 8.59 -23.65 -4.72
CA GLU A 359 9.45 -24.81 -4.49
C GLU A 359 8.67 -25.89 -3.72
N PRO A 360 9.03 -27.18 -3.86
CA PRO A 360 8.48 -28.23 -3.02
C PRO A 360 8.80 -27.96 -1.54
N PRO A 361 7.99 -28.51 -0.60
CA PRO A 361 8.24 -28.41 0.83
C PRO A 361 9.69 -28.81 1.17
N ALA A 362 10.40 -27.94 1.88
CA ALA A 362 11.81 -28.10 2.16
C ALA A 362 12.05 -28.98 3.40
N SER A 363 13.16 -29.74 3.42
CA SER A 363 13.58 -30.46 4.63
C SER A 363 14.07 -29.50 5.71
N LEU A 364 14.12 -29.95 6.98
CA LEU A 364 14.64 -29.11 8.08
C LEU A 364 16.08 -28.66 7.83
N ALA A 365 16.90 -29.55 7.25
CA ALA A 365 18.27 -29.23 6.89
C ALA A 365 18.34 -28.10 5.85
N ALA A 366 17.43 -28.09 4.86
CA ALA A 366 17.40 -27.08 3.81
C ALA A 366 16.88 -25.71 4.29
N LEU A 367 16.07 -25.69 5.35
CA LEU A 367 15.53 -24.49 6.01
C LEU A 367 16.54 -23.82 6.98
N ALA A 368 17.60 -24.54 7.38
CA ALA A 368 18.64 -24.07 8.29
C ALA A 368 18.08 -23.42 9.56
N LEU A 369 17.44 -24.21 10.42
CA LEU A 369 16.89 -23.70 11.68
C LEU A 369 18.02 -23.27 12.63
N ALA A 370 17.90 -22.08 13.22
CA ALA A 370 18.87 -21.56 14.18
C ALA A 370 18.21 -21.02 15.45
N PRO A 371 18.90 -21.10 16.60
CA PRO A 371 18.54 -20.38 17.82
C PRO A 371 18.51 -18.87 17.61
N ASP A 372 17.36 -18.26 17.89
CA ASP A 372 17.21 -16.80 17.83
C ASP A 372 16.19 -16.34 18.87
N THR A 373 16.63 -15.50 19.80
CA THR A 373 15.74 -14.85 20.78
C THR A 373 15.69 -13.33 20.59
N GLY A 374 16.41 -12.81 19.59
CA GLY A 374 16.47 -11.40 19.23
C GLY A 374 15.35 -10.97 18.27
N PHE A 375 14.65 -11.92 17.64
CA PHE A 375 13.50 -11.62 16.78
C PHE A 375 12.45 -10.74 17.46
N ASP A 376 11.74 -9.97 16.64
CA ASP A 376 10.53 -9.29 17.09
C ASP A 376 9.39 -10.30 17.12
N HIS A 377 8.95 -10.64 18.34
CA HIS A 377 7.87 -11.60 18.57
C HIS A 377 6.56 -11.32 17.81
N ARG A 378 6.32 -10.07 17.38
CA ARG A 378 5.14 -9.71 16.58
C ARG A 378 5.23 -10.15 15.13
N ASP A 379 6.42 -10.55 14.69
CA ASP A 379 6.71 -11.06 13.35
C ASP A 379 6.76 -12.60 13.35
N ALA A 380 6.49 -13.25 14.50
CA ALA A 380 6.53 -14.70 14.65
C ALA A 380 5.28 -15.39 14.12
N VAL A 381 5.48 -16.43 13.32
CA VAL A 381 4.42 -17.19 12.65
C VAL A 381 3.45 -17.80 13.66
N PHE A 382 3.93 -18.30 14.79
CA PHE A 382 3.03 -18.90 15.78
C PHE A 382 2.19 -17.87 16.58
N TRP A 383 2.54 -16.58 16.54
CA TRP A 383 1.87 -15.55 17.33
C TRP A 383 0.43 -15.31 16.91
N GLU A 384 0.21 -15.07 15.62
CA GLU A 384 -1.09 -14.69 15.07
C GLU A 384 -2.17 -15.77 15.26
N PRO A 385 -1.83 -17.07 15.15
CA PRO A 385 -2.66 -18.21 15.54
C PRO A 385 -3.19 -18.19 16.96
N LEU A 386 -2.48 -17.59 17.90
CA LEU A 386 -2.87 -17.59 19.30
C LEU A 386 -3.86 -16.49 19.66
N LEU A 387 -4.05 -15.50 18.79
CA LEU A 387 -4.87 -14.32 19.06
C LEU A 387 -6.38 -14.59 19.02
N PRO A 388 -6.93 -15.53 18.22
CA PRO A 388 -8.32 -15.91 18.35
C PRO A 388 -8.50 -16.94 19.47
N ASP A 389 -9.39 -16.68 20.42
CA ASP A 389 -9.67 -17.56 21.57
C ASP A 389 -10.02 -19.02 21.20
N GLY A 390 -10.43 -19.27 19.95
CA GLY A 390 -10.88 -20.58 19.47
C GLY A 390 -9.82 -21.69 19.42
N TRP A 391 -8.52 -21.36 19.41
CA TRP A 391 -7.44 -22.34 19.15
C TRP A 391 -6.99 -23.00 20.45
N ARG A 392 -7.40 -22.43 21.59
CA ARG A 392 -7.29 -23.06 22.91
C ARG A 392 -8.33 -24.17 23.10
N ALA A 393 -9.29 -24.34 22.18
CA ALA A 393 -10.25 -25.44 22.23
C ALA A 393 -9.64 -26.73 21.62
N PRO A 394 -9.90 -27.91 22.22
CA PRO A 394 -9.48 -29.20 21.64
C PRO A 394 -9.98 -29.35 20.21
N GLY A 395 -9.12 -29.87 19.32
CA GLY A 395 -9.48 -30.10 17.92
C GLY A 395 -8.34 -29.85 16.92
N ALA A 396 -8.68 -29.98 15.64
CA ALA A 396 -7.78 -29.66 14.53
C ALA A 396 -8.14 -28.29 13.96
N HIS A 397 -7.18 -27.38 13.97
CA HIS A 397 -7.28 -26.03 13.47
C HIS A 397 -6.33 -25.86 12.29
N ALA A 398 -6.75 -25.09 11.30
CA ALA A 398 -5.93 -24.76 10.15
C ALA A 398 -5.82 -23.25 10.02
N ALA A 399 -4.65 -22.80 9.62
CA ALA A 399 -4.42 -21.41 9.30
C ALA A 399 -3.49 -21.28 8.12
N TYR A 400 -3.61 -20.18 7.42
CA TYR A 400 -2.68 -19.78 6.40
C TYR A 400 -1.89 -18.58 6.94
N GLN A 401 -0.64 -18.45 6.54
CA GLN A 401 0.15 -17.25 6.78
C GLN A 401 1.08 -17.02 5.62
N GLU A 402 1.56 -15.80 5.49
CA GLU A 402 2.61 -15.48 4.56
C GLU A 402 3.87 -15.10 5.33
N ALA A 403 5.02 -15.17 4.69
CA ALA A 403 6.27 -14.58 5.15
C ALA A 403 7.08 -14.15 3.93
N ILE A 404 8.06 -13.27 4.14
CA ILE A 404 8.91 -12.75 3.07
C ILE A 404 10.37 -13.03 3.43
N VAL A 405 11.20 -13.26 2.42
CA VAL A 405 12.64 -13.43 2.61
C VAL A 405 13.30 -12.06 2.80
N ASP A 406 13.36 -11.61 4.04
CA ASP A 406 13.90 -10.28 4.43
C ASP A 406 15.32 -10.37 5.03
N GLY A 407 16.00 -11.50 4.88
CA GLY A 407 17.34 -11.72 5.42
C GLY A 407 17.47 -11.71 6.96
N ARG A 408 16.38 -11.55 7.73
CA ARG A 408 16.37 -11.63 9.20
C ARG A 408 15.96 -13.01 9.73
N GLY A 409 15.50 -13.88 8.84
CA GLY A 409 14.97 -15.20 9.16
C GLY A 409 13.51 -15.14 9.60
N ILE A 410 12.81 -16.27 9.51
CA ILE A 410 11.38 -16.36 9.85
C ILE A 410 11.25 -17.01 11.23
N PRO A 411 10.77 -16.29 12.27
CA PRO A 411 10.56 -16.87 13.58
C PRO A 411 9.34 -17.81 13.55
N VAL A 412 9.60 -19.10 13.75
CA VAL A 412 8.60 -20.19 13.66
C VAL A 412 8.35 -20.88 14.99
N GLY A 413 9.11 -20.53 16.02
CA GLY A 413 9.02 -21.17 17.32
C GLY A 413 7.68 -20.92 18.02
N PRO A 414 7.18 -21.90 18.81
CA PRO A 414 5.93 -21.74 19.55
C PRO A 414 6.06 -20.75 20.71
N THR A 415 4.92 -20.22 21.14
CA THR A 415 4.81 -19.37 22.33
C THR A 415 3.61 -19.72 23.19
N TRP A 416 3.63 -19.33 24.47
CA TRP A 416 2.48 -19.45 25.35
C TRP A 416 2.42 -18.26 26.29
N CYS A 417 1.20 -17.77 26.58
CA CYS A 417 1.00 -16.56 27.38
C CYS A 417 0.08 -16.82 28.58
N GLY A 418 0.46 -16.22 29.71
CA GLY A 418 -0.37 -16.09 30.90
C GLY A 418 -0.59 -14.63 31.27
N LYS A 419 -1.65 -14.35 32.03
CA LYS A 419 -1.96 -12.98 32.51
C LYS A 419 -0.82 -12.37 33.33
N ASP A 420 -0.09 -13.21 34.06
CA ASP A 420 1.08 -12.88 34.86
C ASP A 420 2.05 -14.08 34.85
N GLU A 421 3.21 -13.94 35.50
CA GLU A 421 4.21 -15.01 35.55
C GLU A 421 3.72 -16.29 36.23
N ALA A 422 2.88 -16.17 37.25
CA ALA A 422 2.35 -17.32 37.98
C ALA A 422 1.33 -18.09 37.12
N ALA A 423 0.45 -17.37 36.41
CA ALA A 423 -0.48 -17.93 35.46
C ALA A 423 0.24 -18.61 34.29
N LEU A 424 1.28 -17.97 33.75
CA LEU A 424 2.12 -18.57 32.72
C LEU A 424 2.79 -19.85 33.23
N GLY A 425 3.32 -19.84 34.46
CA GLY A 425 3.93 -21.02 35.06
C GLY A 425 2.94 -22.19 35.24
N ARG A 426 1.72 -21.92 35.69
CA ARG A 426 0.65 -22.94 35.80
C ARG A 426 0.27 -23.53 34.44
N GLU A 427 0.12 -22.67 33.44
CA GLU A 427 -0.19 -23.09 32.08
C GLU A 427 0.92 -23.99 31.51
N LEU A 428 2.17 -23.53 31.54
CA LEU A 428 3.33 -24.28 31.03
C LEU A 428 3.58 -25.60 31.78
N ALA A 429 3.12 -25.73 33.02
CA ALA A 429 3.22 -26.98 33.77
C ALA A 429 2.30 -28.09 33.22
N THR A 430 1.21 -27.71 32.55
CA THR A 430 0.17 -28.63 32.05
C THR A 430 0.13 -28.74 30.53
N VAL A 431 0.93 -27.93 29.84
CA VAL A 431 0.94 -27.80 28.37
C VAL A 431 2.28 -28.28 27.82
N ARG A 432 2.23 -29.20 26.85
CA ARG A 432 3.40 -29.58 26.04
C ARG A 432 3.16 -29.17 24.59
N VAL A 433 4.15 -28.52 23.99
CA VAL A 433 4.07 -28.09 22.59
C VAL A 433 5.15 -28.79 21.77
N ALA A 434 4.74 -29.38 20.66
CA ALA A 434 5.61 -29.94 19.63
C ALA A 434 5.46 -29.16 18.32
N LEU A 435 6.54 -29.08 17.55
CA LEU A 435 6.57 -28.49 16.22
C LEU A 435 7.09 -29.52 15.22
N ALA A 436 6.38 -29.70 14.11
CA ALA A 436 6.88 -30.37 12.93
C ALA A 436 6.80 -29.42 11.73
N ILE A 437 7.81 -29.42 10.86
CA ILE A 437 7.80 -28.65 9.62
C ILE A 437 7.89 -29.65 8.47
N ASN A 438 6.91 -29.60 7.56
CA ASN A 438 6.80 -30.51 6.40
C ASN A 438 6.85 -32.01 6.78
N GLY A 439 6.37 -32.36 7.97
CA GLY A 439 6.36 -33.72 8.49
C GLY A 439 7.62 -34.12 9.26
N GLU A 440 8.66 -33.30 9.28
CA GLU A 440 9.87 -33.53 10.07
C GLU A 440 9.76 -32.86 11.45
N ALA A 441 10.00 -33.61 12.53
CA ALA A 441 9.90 -33.09 13.90
C ALA A 441 11.09 -32.18 14.25
N VAL A 442 10.80 -31.03 14.86
CA VAL A 442 11.80 -30.10 15.38
C VAL A 442 12.02 -30.39 16.86
N ASP A 443 13.26 -30.73 17.24
CA ASP A 443 13.61 -30.91 18.65
C ASP A 443 13.77 -29.55 19.35
N LEU A 444 12.66 -29.06 19.92
CA LEU A 444 12.57 -27.77 20.59
C LEU A 444 13.49 -27.66 21.83
N ARG A 445 14.02 -28.78 22.37
CA ARG A 445 14.91 -28.76 23.54
C ARG A 445 16.27 -28.10 23.26
N HIS A 446 16.68 -28.05 22.00
CA HIS A 446 17.93 -27.41 21.58
C HIS A 446 17.82 -25.89 21.43
N TYR A 447 16.62 -25.33 21.58
CA TYR A 447 16.37 -23.92 21.33
C TYR A 447 16.13 -23.15 22.64
N PRO A 448 16.70 -21.94 22.77
CA PRO A 448 16.55 -21.12 23.96
C PRO A 448 15.10 -20.64 24.11
N ARG A 449 14.72 -20.37 25.35
CA ARG A 449 13.42 -19.76 25.69
C ARG A 449 13.61 -18.33 26.15
N THR A 450 12.70 -17.44 25.76
CA THR A 450 12.70 -16.05 26.24
C THR A 450 11.31 -15.64 26.68
N ARG A 451 11.21 -14.94 27.82
CA ARG A 451 9.95 -14.41 28.34
C ARG A 451 9.87 -12.93 28.07
N ARG A 452 8.70 -12.47 27.60
CA ARG A 452 8.45 -11.07 27.28
C ARG A 452 7.09 -10.67 27.81
N ARG A 453 7.02 -9.47 28.38
CA ARG A 453 5.75 -8.83 28.76
C ARG A 453 5.20 -8.11 27.54
N THR A 454 3.95 -8.34 27.21
CA THR A 454 3.24 -7.71 26.10
C THR A 454 2.62 -6.38 26.56
N ARG A 455 2.07 -5.60 25.61
CA ARG A 455 1.47 -4.30 25.88
C ARG A 455 0.21 -4.37 26.76
N ASP A 456 -0.51 -5.49 26.73
CA ASP A 456 -1.71 -5.72 27.57
C ASP A 456 -1.37 -6.20 29.00
N GLY A 457 -0.07 -6.36 29.31
CA GLY A 457 0.42 -6.79 30.60
C GLY A 457 0.64 -8.29 30.74
N SER A 458 0.19 -9.10 29.79
CA SER A 458 0.44 -10.55 29.78
C SER A 458 1.92 -10.88 29.62
N VAL A 459 2.32 -12.04 30.11
CA VAL A 459 3.68 -12.57 29.99
C VAL A 459 3.65 -13.78 29.07
N CYS A 460 4.46 -13.73 28.02
CA CYS A 460 4.58 -14.79 27.02
C CYS A 460 5.97 -15.39 27.02
N GLU A 461 6.06 -16.72 27.01
CA GLU A 461 7.31 -17.46 26.80
C GLU A 461 7.40 -17.91 25.34
N TRP A 462 8.53 -17.65 24.69
CA TRP A 462 8.80 -17.98 23.30
C TRP A 462 9.93 -18.98 23.21
N VAL A 463 9.79 -19.96 22.33
CA VAL A 463 10.92 -20.81 21.92
C VAL A 463 11.59 -20.15 20.72
N GLY A 464 12.88 -19.88 20.83
CA GLY A 464 13.65 -19.12 19.84
C GLY A 464 14.08 -19.94 18.64
N VAL A 465 13.13 -20.32 17.78
CA VAL A 465 13.39 -21.05 16.53
C VAL A 465 13.16 -20.12 15.34
N SER A 466 14.21 -19.86 14.56
CA SER A 466 14.13 -19.08 13.33
C SER A 466 14.62 -19.90 12.12
N VAL A 467 13.88 -19.82 11.01
CA VAL A 467 14.30 -20.33 9.69
C VAL A 467 15.25 -19.31 9.07
N THR A 468 16.52 -19.66 8.88
CA THR A 468 17.52 -18.72 8.33
C THR A 468 17.73 -18.85 6.83
N ALA A 469 17.30 -19.96 6.22
CA ALA A 469 17.31 -20.19 4.78
C ALA A 469 15.89 -20.47 4.26
N PRO A 470 14.97 -19.50 4.33
CA PRO A 470 13.59 -19.68 3.91
C PRO A 470 13.50 -20.01 2.40
N ARG A 471 12.64 -20.98 2.05
CA ARG A 471 12.45 -21.45 0.67
C ARG A 471 11.12 -20.95 0.11
N PRO A 472 11.10 -20.30 -1.07
CA PRO A 472 9.87 -19.84 -1.71
C PRO A 472 8.85 -20.96 -1.88
N GLY A 473 7.58 -20.67 -1.64
CA GLY A 473 6.50 -21.66 -1.74
C GLY A 473 5.90 -22.00 -0.39
N PHE A 474 5.27 -23.18 -0.30
CA PHE A 474 4.48 -23.57 0.86
C PHE A 474 5.26 -24.46 1.82
N GLN A 475 5.32 -24.04 3.08
CA GLN A 475 5.80 -24.82 4.20
C GLN A 475 4.62 -25.15 5.12
N ALA A 476 4.49 -26.39 5.55
CA ALA A 476 3.46 -26.84 6.48
C ALA A 476 4.05 -26.94 7.89
N LEU A 477 3.69 -26.01 8.77
CA LEU A 477 4.09 -26.01 10.18
C LEU A 477 2.94 -26.61 10.99
N VAL A 478 3.20 -27.72 11.68
CA VAL A 478 2.22 -28.40 12.51
C VAL A 478 2.65 -28.26 13.96
N TYR A 479 1.89 -27.46 14.70
CA TYR A 479 2.03 -27.31 16.13
C TYR A 479 1.04 -28.26 16.80
N THR A 480 1.53 -29.12 17.69
CA THR A 480 0.67 -30.00 18.49
C THR A 480 0.79 -29.58 19.95
N VAL A 481 -0.35 -29.30 20.56
CA VAL A 481 -0.48 -28.86 21.94
C VAL A 481 -1.19 -29.95 22.73
N GLU A 482 -0.47 -30.59 23.63
CA GLU A 482 -1.01 -31.59 24.55
C GLU A 482 -1.28 -30.93 25.89
N ARG A 483 -2.43 -31.25 26.49
CA ARG A 483 -2.82 -30.79 27.82
C ARG A 483 -3.15 -31.98 28.69
N ASP A 484 -2.69 -31.96 29.93
CA ASP A 484 -2.99 -33.02 30.88
C ASP A 484 -4.51 -33.17 31.06
N GLY A 485 -5.03 -34.37 30.81
CA GLY A 485 -6.45 -34.69 30.97
C GLY A 485 -7.39 -34.17 29.87
N ALA A 486 -6.88 -33.62 28.76
CA ALA A 486 -7.70 -33.17 27.63
C ALA A 486 -7.21 -33.76 26.30
N ALA A 487 -8.10 -33.80 25.30
CA ALA A 487 -7.72 -34.19 23.95
C ALA A 487 -6.70 -33.19 23.37
N PRO A 488 -5.68 -33.67 22.62
CA PRO A 488 -4.67 -32.80 22.04
C PRO A 488 -5.30 -31.83 21.05
N SER A 489 -4.77 -30.62 21.02
CA SER A 489 -5.10 -29.60 20.02
C SER A 489 -4.00 -29.58 18.97
N ARG A 490 -4.37 -29.58 17.69
CA ARG A 490 -3.42 -29.49 16.58
C ARG A 490 -3.71 -28.25 15.77
N VAL A 491 -2.67 -27.47 15.49
CA VAL A 491 -2.73 -26.31 14.63
C VAL A 491 -1.81 -26.55 13.45
N THR A 492 -2.38 -26.58 12.25
CA THR A 492 -1.61 -26.65 11.00
C THR A 492 -1.58 -25.26 10.37
N VAL A 493 -0.41 -24.63 10.38
CA VAL A 493 -0.15 -23.38 9.69
C VAL A 493 0.47 -23.68 8.33
N ARG A 494 -0.24 -23.35 7.26
CA ARG A 494 0.28 -23.33 5.90
C ARG A 494 0.96 -21.99 5.66
N LEU A 495 2.27 -21.96 5.80
CA LEU A 495 3.09 -20.78 5.60
C LEU A 495 3.49 -20.66 4.12
N ARG A 496 3.15 -19.55 3.47
CA ARG A 496 3.63 -19.18 2.15
C ARG A 496 4.80 -18.24 2.25
N VAL A 497 5.99 -18.71 1.90
CA VAL A 497 7.17 -17.86 1.78
C VAL A 497 7.18 -17.22 0.38
N LYS A 498 7.11 -15.90 0.33
CA LYS A 498 7.21 -15.10 -0.89
C LYS A 498 8.65 -14.66 -1.12
N GLU A 499 9.04 -14.61 -2.39
CA GLU A 499 10.27 -13.92 -2.80
C GLU A 499 10.14 -12.40 -2.54
N PRO A 500 11.28 -11.70 -2.35
CA PRO A 500 11.30 -10.24 -2.15
C PRO A 500 10.73 -9.44 -3.34
#